data_AF-C5GZS9-F1
#
_entry.id   AF-C5GZS9-F1
#
_cell.length_a   1.000
_cell.length_b   1.000
_cell.length_c   1.000
_cell.angle_alpha   90.00
_cell.angle_beta   90.00
_cell.angle_gamma   90.00
#
_symmetry.space_group_name_H-M   'P 1'
#
loop_
_entity.id
_entity.type
_entity.pdbx_description
1 polymer ?
#
loop_
_entity_poly.entity_id
_entity_poly.type
_entity_poly.pdbx_seq_one_letter_code
_entity_poly.pdbx_strand_id
1 'polypeptide(L)'
;GINDLIDVEYMAYMLKYDSTHGRFNGTVEVVDGNLVVNGNTVRVTAERNPEDLKWDAINVDVVAEATGLFLTDETARKHITAGAKKVVLTGPSGDVPMFVMGVNAADYAGQDIVSNASCTTNCLAPIAKVLNDKWGIESGLMTTVHATTATQKTVDGPSAKDWRGGRGASQNIIPSSTGAAKAVGKVIPELNGLLTGMAFRVPTANVSVVDLTVNLKTAATYEEICAEMKRASENEFAGVLGYTEEAVVSQDFIGE
;
A
#
# COMPACT_ATOMS: atom_id res chain seq x y z
N GLY A 1 -6.70 15.28 -11.74
CA GLY A 1 -6.07 15.00 -13.05
C GLY A 1 -5.28 13.72 -12.96
N ILE A 2 -4.82 13.18 -14.08
CA ILE A 2 -4.03 11.95 -14.17
C ILE A 2 -2.81 12.24 -15.06
N ASN A 3 -1.66 11.67 -14.71
CA ASN A 3 -0.49 11.65 -15.57
C ASN A 3 0.01 10.22 -15.74
N ASP A 4 0.07 9.75 -16.98
CA ASP A 4 0.74 8.51 -17.34
C ASP A 4 1.22 8.61 -18.81
N LEU A 5 2.22 7.82 -19.19
CA LEU A 5 2.84 7.87 -20.51
C LEU A 5 2.04 7.12 -21.59
N ILE A 6 0.91 6.51 -21.22
CA ILE A 6 -0.02 5.86 -22.14
C ILE A 6 -1.04 6.84 -22.72
N ASP A 7 -1.62 6.53 -23.87
CA ASP A 7 -2.67 7.34 -24.49
C ASP A 7 -4.01 7.24 -23.73
N VAL A 8 -4.88 8.24 -23.93
CA VAL A 8 -6.13 8.40 -23.17
C VAL A 8 -7.14 7.28 -23.48
N GLU A 9 -7.17 6.78 -24.71
CA GLU A 9 -7.98 5.64 -25.11
C GLU A 9 -7.54 4.37 -24.37
N TYR A 10 -6.24 4.16 -24.22
CA TYR A 10 -5.72 3.04 -23.47
C TYR A 10 -5.95 3.19 -21.96
N MET A 11 -5.83 4.40 -21.39
CA MET A 11 -6.24 4.66 -20.00
C MET A 11 -7.71 4.30 -19.78
N ALA A 12 -8.59 4.72 -20.68
CA ALA A 12 -10.03 4.41 -20.61
C ALA A 12 -10.30 2.90 -20.68
N TYR A 13 -9.55 2.17 -21.52
CA TYR A 13 -9.62 0.72 -21.58
C TYR A 13 -9.17 0.06 -20.27
N MET A 14 -8.01 0.44 -19.73
CA MET A 14 -7.46 -0.13 -18.49
C MET A 14 -8.34 0.17 -17.28
N LEU A 15 -8.97 1.35 -17.23
CA LEU A 15 -9.94 1.67 -16.17
C LEU A 15 -11.21 0.83 -16.30
N LYS A 16 -11.69 0.59 -17.53
CA LYS A 16 -12.95 -0.13 -17.80
C LYS A 16 -12.88 -1.62 -17.47
N TYR A 17 -11.72 -2.23 -17.69
CA TYR A 17 -11.53 -3.68 -17.57
C TYR A 17 -10.33 -4.00 -16.69
N ASP A 18 -10.61 -4.53 -15.50
CA ASP A 18 -9.59 -5.02 -14.56
C ASP A 18 -9.73 -6.54 -14.35
N SER A 19 -8.62 -7.26 -14.51
CA SER A 19 -8.61 -8.73 -14.38
C SER A 19 -8.82 -9.21 -12.93
N THR A 20 -8.60 -8.35 -11.95
CA THR A 20 -8.67 -8.67 -10.51
C THR A 20 -9.99 -8.20 -9.92
N HIS A 21 -10.39 -6.96 -10.20
CA HIS A 21 -11.54 -6.29 -9.61
C HIS A 21 -12.76 -6.23 -10.53
N GLY A 22 -12.65 -6.77 -11.74
CA GLY A 22 -13.74 -6.85 -12.70
C GLY A 22 -13.95 -5.55 -13.48
N ARG A 23 -15.21 -5.30 -13.89
CA ARG A 23 -15.54 -4.12 -14.68
C ARG A 23 -15.77 -2.92 -13.78
N PHE A 24 -15.33 -1.74 -14.21
CA PHE A 24 -15.64 -0.50 -13.51
C PHE A 24 -17.15 -0.27 -13.43
N ASN A 25 -17.64 -0.02 -12.21
CA ASN A 25 -19.04 0.25 -11.95
C ASN A 25 -19.36 1.74 -12.16
N GLY A 26 -19.38 2.17 -13.43
CA GLY A 26 -19.64 3.55 -13.82
C GLY A 26 -19.45 3.77 -15.31
N THR A 27 -19.42 5.03 -15.75
CA THR A 27 -19.17 5.36 -17.16
C THR A 27 -17.73 5.82 -17.36
N VAL A 28 -17.10 5.31 -18.43
CA VAL A 28 -15.75 5.67 -18.87
C VAL A 28 -15.77 5.89 -20.37
N GLU A 29 -15.57 7.15 -20.76
CA GLU A 29 -15.65 7.64 -22.13
C GLU A 29 -14.43 8.50 -22.48
N VAL A 30 -14.16 8.61 -23.78
CA VAL A 30 -13.20 9.58 -24.31
C VAL A 30 -13.98 10.56 -25.17
N VAL A 31 -13.99 11.83 -24.79
CA VAL A 31 -14.74 12.90 -25.46
C VAL A 31 -13.75 14.02 -25.81
N ASP A 32 -13.65 14.34 -27.09
CA ASP A 32 -12.73 15.37 -27.60
C ASP A 32 -11.27 15.20 -27.11
N GLY A 33 -10.80 13.94 -27.03
CA GLY A 33 -9.46 13.60 -26.55
C GLY A 33 -9.28 13.67 -25.03
N ASN A 34 -10.36 13.86 -24.26
CA ASN A 34 -10.33 13.90 -22.80
C ASN A 34 -10.99 12.67 -22.20
N LEU A 35 -10.44 12.18 -21.10
CA LEU A 35 -11.06 11.14 -20.29
C LEU A 35 -12.27 11.72 -19.55
N VAL A 36 -13.44 11.09 -19.68
CA VAL A 36 -14.65 11.45 -18.95
C VAL A 36 -15.09 10.26 -18.10
N VAL A 37 -15.12 10.44 -16.78
CA VAL A 37 -15.50 9.41 -15.81
C VAL A 37 -16.71 9.87 -15.02
N ASN A 38 -17.81 9.12 -15.10
CA ASN A 38 -19.08 9.47 -14.46
C ASN A 38 -19.54 10.90 -14.79
N GLY A 39 -19.38 11.32 -16.05
CA GLY A 39 -19.71 12.66 -16.53
C GLY A 39 -18.71 13.76 -16.19
N ASN A 40 -17.64 13.46 -15.45
CA ASN A 40 -16.61 14.43 -15.08
C ASN A 40 -15.42 14.34 -16.03
N THR A 41 -15.07 15.46 -16.67
CA THR A 41 -13.85 15.56 -17.47
C THR A 41 -12.61 15.56 -16.56
N VAL A 42 -11.71 14.61 -16.80
CA VAL A 42 -10.45 14.47 -16.08
C VAL A 42 -9.32 14.99 -16.98
N ARG A 43 -8.57 15.98 -16.49
CA ARG A 43 -7.33 16.39 -17.17
C ARG A 43 -6.33 15.22 -17.19
N VAL A 44 -5.85 14.88 -18.39
CA VAL A 44 -4.82 13.86 -18.62
C VAL A 44 -3.56 14.53 -19.18
N THR A 45 -2.40 14.11 -18.72
CA THR A 45 -1.08 14.50 -19.25
C THR A 45 -0.19 13.26 -19.43
N ALA A 46 0.89 13.40 -20.21
CA ALA A 46 1.86 12.33 -20.46
C ALA A 46 3.32 12.81 -20.27
N GLU A 47 3.54 13.54 -19.18
CA GLU A 47 4.85 14.12 -18.87
C GLU A 47 5.73 13.12 -18.11
N ARG A 48 7.01 13.06 -18.50
CA ARG A 48 8.02 12.23 -17.83
C ARG A 48 8.62 12.91 -16.61
N ASN A 49 8.72 14.23 -16.63
CA ASN A 49 9.28 15.02 -15.55
C ASN A 49 8.13 15.59 -14.70
N PRO A 50 8.06 15.27 -13.39
CA PRO A 50 6.94 15.71 -12.57
C PRO A 50 6.80 17.24 -12.42
N GLU A 51 7.85 18.01 -12.68
CA GLU A 51 7.81 19.49 -12.62
C GLU A 51 6.95 20.11 -13.74
N ASP A 52 6.79 19.39 -14.86
CA ASP A 52 6.07 19.90 -16.04
C ASP A 52 4.55 19.66 -15.96
N LEU A 53 4.07 19.05 -14.87
CA LEU A 53 2.68 18.61 -14.72
C LEU A 53 1.67 19.74 -14.51
N LYS A 54 2.11 20.94 -14.10
CA LYS A 54 1.26 22.14 -13.91
C LYS A 54 0.00 21.85 -13.10
N TRP A 55 0.15 21.26 -11.92
CA TRP A 55 -0.94 20.90 -11.01
C TRP A 55 -1.75 22.11 -10.53
N ASP A 56 -1.13 23.29 -10.46
CA ASP A 56 -1.77 24.58 -10.19
C ASP A 56 -2.92 24.89 -11.15
N ALA A 57 -2.79 24.54 -12.44
CA ALA A 57 -3.80 24.83 -13.45
C ALA A 57 -5.14 24.08 -13.22
N ILE A 58 -5.17 23.08 -12.33
CA ILE A 58 -6.40 22.41 -11.89
C ILE A 58 -6.60 22.45 -10.38
N ASN A 59 -5.86 23.31 -9.66
CA ASN A 59 -5.95 23.49 -8.21
C ASN A 59 -5.81 22.20 -7.39
N VAL A 60 -4.82 21.34 -7.70
CA VAL A 60 -4.63 20.07 -6.97
C VAL A 60 -4.23 20.32 -5.51
N ASP A 61 -5.04 19.81 -4.58
CA ASP A 61 -4.70 19.78 -3.16
C ASP A 61 -3.69 18.69 -2.81
N VAL A 62 -3.90 17.46 -3.29
CA VAL A 62 -3.05 16.32 -2.98
C VAL A 62 -2.75 15.51 -4.24
N VAL A 63 -1.47 15.22 -4.48
CA VAL A 63 -1.04 14.26 -5.50
C VAL A 63 -0.78 12.90 -4.85
N ALA A 64 -1.36 11.84 -5.41
CA ALA A 64 -0.95 10.48 -5.11
C ALA A 64 0.20 10.09 -6.04
N GLU A 65 1.41 10.01 -5.50
CA GLU A 65 2.60 9.57 -6.24
C GLU A 65 2.64 8.04 -6.23
N ALA A 66 2.12 7.46 -7.32
CA ALA A 66 1.89 6.02 -7.48
C ALA A 66 2.75 5.37 -8.57
N THR A 67 3.78 6.07 -9.09
CA THR A 67 4.67 5.54 -10.13
C THR A 67 5.67 4.52 -9.58
N GLY A 68 5.98 4.62 -8.28
CA GLY A 68 7.03 3.84 -7.63
C GLY A 68 8.45 4.33 -7.95
N LEU A 69 8.60 5.47 -8.64
CA LEU A 69 9.88 6.05 -9.04
C LEU A 69 10.30 7.23 -8.16
N PHE A 70 9.35 8.06 -7.73
CA PHE A 70 9.62 9.31 -7.01
C PHE A 70 9.32 9.16 -5.50
N LEU A 71 10.08 8.29 -4.82
CA LEU A 71 9.81 7.86 -3.43
C LEU A 71 10.68 8.56 -2.35
N THR A 72 11.33 9.67 -2.70
CA THR A 72 12.10 10.51 -1.76
C THR A 72 11.50 11.91 -1.65
N ASP A 73 11.86 12.67 -0.60
CA ASP A 73 11.39 14.06 -0.49
C ASP A 73 11.81 14.86 -1.72
N GLU A 74 13.08 14.78 -2.10
CA GLU A 74 13.65 15.48 -3.26
C GLU A 74 12.88 15.19 -4.56
N THR A 75 12.62 13.91 -4.84
CA THR A 75 12.00 13.50 -6.10
C THR A 75 10.51 13.81 -6.14
N ALA A 76 9.80 13.63 -5.03
CA ALA A 76 8.37 13.92 -4.92
C ALA A 76 8.06 15.41 -4.86
N ARG A 77 8.99 16.24 -4.34
CA ARG A 77 8.85 17.69 -4.25
C ARG A 77 8.72 18.38 -5.60
N LYS A 78 9.11 17.71 -6.68
CA LYS A 78 8.83 18.12 -8.05
C LYS A 78 7.33 18.35 -8.32
N HIS A 79 6.45 17.58 -7.69
CA HIS A 79 5.00 17.85 -7.77
C HIS A 79 4.58 19.12 -7.04
N ILE A 80 5.21 19.44 -5.91
CA ILE A 80 4.96 20.71 -5.20
C ILE A 80 5.43 21.88 -6.07
N THR A 81 6.61 21.77 -6.70
CA THR A 81 7.11 22.75 -7.67
C THR A 81 6.15 22.92 -8.85
N ALA A 82 5.52 21.83 -9.32
CA ALA A 82 4.48 21.87 -10.34
C ALA A 82 3.14 22.45 -9.86
N GLY A 83 3.00 22.84 -8.59
CA GLY A 83 1.83 23.54 -8.07
C GLY A 83 0.85 22.71 -7.24
N ALA A 84 1.17 21.47 -6.88
CA ALA A 84 0.37 20.71 -5.91
C ALA A 84 0.60 21.23 -4.49
N LYS A 85 -0.43 21.22 -3.64
CA LYS A 85 -0.25 21.65 -2.24
C LYS A 85 0.42 20.58 -1.37
N LYS A 86 0.12 19.30 -1.60
CA LYS A 86 0.63 18.14 -0.84
C LYS A 86 0.89 16.94 -1.74
N VAL A 87 1.72 16.02 -1.28
CA VAL A 87 2.01 14.74 -1.96
C VAL A 87 1.92 13.58 -0.98
N VAL A 88 1.24 12.50 -1.38
CA VAL A 88 1.20 11.23 -0.66
C VAL A 88 1.89 10.17 -1.52
N LEU A 89 2.99 9.62 -1.03
CA LEU A 89 3.67 8.48 -1.64
C LEU A 89 2.87 7.20 -1.35
N THR A 90 2.58 6.41 -2.38
CA THR A 90 1.87 5.12 -2.21
C THR A 90 2.80 3.95 -1.89
N GLY A 91 4.08 4.24 -1.61
CA GLY A 91 5.09 3.27 -1.22
C GLY A 91 5.95 3.79 -0.06
N PRO A 92 6.72 2.90 0.59
CA PRO A 92 7.57 3.27 1.72
C PRO A 92 8.70 4.19 1.27
N SER A 93 9.06 5.13 2.15
CA SER A 93 10.15 6.07 1.94
C SER A 93 11.17 6.02 3.08
N GLY A 94 12.42 6.34 2.75
CA GLY A 94 13.53 6.39 3.70
C GLY A 94 13.54 7.68 4.52
N ASP A 95 13.19 8.79 3.89
CA ASP A 95 13.38 10.17 4.34
C ASP A 95 12.07 10.97 4.51
N VAL A 96 10.93 10.42 4.06
CA VAL A 96 9.60 11.02 4.24
C VAL A 96 8.85 10.36 5.42
N PRO A 97 8.13 11.14 6.26
CA PRO A 97 7.34 10.59 7.36
C PRO A 97 6.24 9.64 6.86
N MET A 98 6.09 8.51 7.53
CA MET A 98 5.10 7.48 7.21
C MET A 98 3.92 7.55 8.17
N PHE A 99 2.72 7.39 7.60
CA PHE A 99 1.48 7.33 8.37
C PHE A 99 0.69 6.08 7.98
N VAL A 100 0.07 5.47 8.99
CA VAL A 100 -0.89 4.37 8.85
C VAL A 100 -2.17 4.81 9.55
N MET A 101 -3.28 4.74 8.81
CA MET A 101 -4.61 5.11 9.32
C MET A 101 -4.98 4.21 10.51
N GLY A 102 -5.56 4.80 11.55
CA GLY A 102 -5.88 4.13 12.82
C GLY A 102 -4.68 3.91 13.75
N VAL A 103 -3.43 4.09 13.28
CA VAL A 103 -2.22 3.86 14.08
C VAL A 103 -1.60 5.17 14.55
N ASN A 104 -1.08 5.98 13.63
CA ASN A 104 -0.37 7.24 13.94
C ASN A 104 -0.83 8.42 13.07
N ALA A 105 -1.93 8.30 12.33
CA ALA A 105 -2.44 9.38 11.48
C ALA A 105 -2.76 10.67 12.25
N ALA A 106 -3.08 10.57 13.55
CA ALA A 106 -3.30 11.73 14.43
C ALA A 106 -2.03 12.57 14.65
N ASP A 107 -0.85 12.01 14.41
CA ASP A 107 0.44 12.72 14.54
C ASP A 107 0.79 13.56 13.31
N TYR A 108 -0.05 13.52 12.26
CA TYR A 108 0.14 14.36 11.08
C TYR A 108 0.06 15.84 11.47
N ALA A 109 1.13 16.57 11.20
CA ALA A 109 1.33 17.95 11.65
C ALA A 109 1.39 18.93 10.47
N GLY A 110 0.77 18.56 9.34
CA GLY A 110 0.74 19.42 8.15
C GLY A 110 1.96 19.29 7.25
N GLN A 111 2.72 18.19 7.32
CA GLN A 111 3.86 17.93 6.43
C GLN A 111 3.42 17.98 4.95
N ASP A 112 4.29 18.51 4.07
CA ASP A 112 3.95 18.67 2.65
C ASP A 112 3.92 17.34 1.90
N ILE A 113 4.86 16.47 2.24
CA ILE A 113 5.06 15.18 1.60
C ILE A 113 5.02 14.13 2.71
N VAL A 114 4.20 13.11 2.51
CA VAL A 114 4.04 11.98 3.43
C VAL A 114 4.01 10.67 2.66
N SER A 115 4.29 9.56 3.33
CA SER A 115 4.15 8.22 2.75
C SER A 115 3.04 7.45 3.45
N ASN A 116 2.19 6.78 2.68
CA ASN A 116 1.17 5.86 3.21
C ASN A 116 1.75 4.46 3.51
N ALA A 117 3.07 4.38 3.74
CA ALA A 117 3.82 3.15 3.97
C ALA A 117 3.61 2.10 2.84
N SER A 118 3.56 0.82 3.20
CA SER A 118 3.31 -0.30 2.28
C SER A 118 2.02 -1.03 2.65
N CYS A 119 1.44 -1.80 1.74
CA CYS A 119 0.29 -2.67 2.03
C CYS A 119 0.56 -3.62 3.22
N THR A 120 1.74 -4.25 3.27
CA THR A 120 2.13 -5.13 4.39
C THR A 120 2.25 -4.37 5.71
N THR A 121 2.76 -3.13 5.70
CA THR A 121 2.83 -2.31 6.93
C THR A 121 1.42 -1.91 7.40
N ASN A 122 0.53 -1.54 6.48
CA ASN A 122 -0.86 -1.20 6.81
C ASN A 122 -1.64 -2.41 7.37
N CYS A 123 -1.35 -3.63 6.90
CA CYS A 123 -1.92 -4.85 7.47
C CYS A 123 -1.34 -5.16 8.87
N LEU A 124 -0.02 -5.08 9.03
CA LEU A 124 0.65 -5.51 10.26
C LEU A 124 0.51 -4.51 11.41
N ALA A 125 0.57 -3.20 11.15
CA ALA A 125 0.66 -2.19 12.19
C ALA A 125 -0.58 -2.15 13.12
N PRO A 126 -1.85 -2.22 12.63
CA PRO A 126 -3.02 -2.31 13.49
C PRO A 126 -2.99 -3.55 14.40
N ILE A 127 -2.66 -4.73 13.84
CA ILE A 127 -2.53 -5.99 14.60
C ILE A 127 -1.47 -5.85 15.70
N ALA A 128 -0.29 -5.33 15.33
CA ALA A 128 0.81 -5.13 16.27
C ALA A 128 0.45 -4.11 17.37
N LYS A 129 -0.30 -3.05 17.03
CA LYS A 129 -0.78 -2.05 17.99
C LYS A 129 -1.71 -2.66 19.03
N VAL A 130 -2.73 -3.42 18.59
CA VAL A 130 -3.68 -4.09 19.50
C VAL A 130 -2.94 -5.01 20.48
N LEU A 131 -2.04 -5.86 19.97
CA LEU A 131 -1.26 -6.77 20.81
C LEU A 131 -0.35 -6.02 21.78
N ASN A 132 0.34 -4.99 21.30
CA ASN A 132 1.29 -4.24 22.10
C ASN A 132 0.60 -3.42 23.20
N ASP A 133 -0.50 -2.74 22.89
CA ASP A 133 -1.23 -1.92 23.86
C ASP A 133 -1.78 -2.78 25.00
N LYS A 134 -2.21 -4.02 24.71
CA LYS A 134 -2.84 -4.91 25.68
C LYS A 134 -1.87 -5.78 26.48
N TRP A 135 -0.90 -6.41 25.81
CA TRP A 135 0.01 -7.39 26.43
C TRP A 135 1.49 -7.02 26.35
N GLY A 136 1.83 -6.04 25.50
CA GLY A 136 3.20 -5.67 25.16
C GLY A 136 3.88 -6.70 24.29
N ILE A 137 4.52 -6.26 23.20
CA ILE A 137 5.36 -7.14 22.38
C ILE A 137 6.80 -7.05 22.90
N GLU A 138 7.45 -8.20 23.12
CA GLU A 138 8.86 -8.29 23.47
C GLU A 138 9.73 -8.45 22.23
N SER A 139 9.33 -9.32 21.30
CA SER A 139 9.98 -9.53 20.01
C SER A 139 9.01 -10.18 19.04
N GLY A 140 9.22 -10.02 17.74
CA GLY A 140 8.41 -10.68 16.74
C GLY A 140 9.05 -10.80 15.37
N LEU A 141 8.63 -11.82 14.65
CA LEU A 141 9.03 -12.11 13.29
C LEU A 141 7.78 -12.24 12.41
N MET A 142 7.78 -11.52 11.29
CA MET A 142 6.71 -11.54 10.33
C MET A 142 7.12 -12.24 9.04
N THR A 143 6.23 -13.08 8.52
CA THR A 143 6.29 -13.55 7.14
C THR A 143 5.04 -13.06 6.42
N THR A 144 5.20 -12.46 5.25
CA THR A 144 4.06 -12.20 4.37
C THR A 144 4.09 -13.13 3.16
N VAL A 145 3.02 -13.88 2.96
CA VAL A 145 2.77 -14.62 1.72
C VAL A 145 2.00 -13.67 0.81
N HIS A 146 2.70 -13.16 -0.19
CA HIS A 146 2.29 -11.97 -0.90
C HIS A 146 2.01 -12.25 -2.37
N ALA A 147 0.88 -11.74 -2.86
CA ALA A 147 0.50 -11.82 -4.27
C ALA A 147 1.56 -11.22 -5.20
N THR A 148 1.45 -11.62 -6.46
CA THR A 148 2.25 -11.11 -7.56
C THR A 148 2.07 -9.61 -7.74
N THR A 149 3.15 -8.90 -8.11
CA THR A 149 3.13 -7.44 -8.36
C THR A 149 3.73 -7.13 -9.73
N ALA A 150 3.45 -5.92 -10.24
CA ALA A 150 3.92 -5.46 -11.55
C ALA A 150 5.46 -5.47 -11.73
N THR A 151 6.22 -5.48 -10.63
CA THR A 151 7.69 -5.53 -10.69
C THR A 151 8.25 -6.91 -11.07
N GLN A 152 7.47 -7.98 -10.89
CA GLN A 152 7.87 -9.35 -11.21
C GLN A 152 7.76 -9.62 -12.72
N LYS A 153 8.23 -10.79 -13.16
CA LYS A 153 8.34 -11.14 -14.58
C LYS A 153 7.43 -12.33 -14.92
N THR A 154 6.90 -12.34 -16.14
CA THR A 154 6.09 -13.47 -16.64
C THR A 154 6.94 -14.73 -16.87
N VAL A 155 8.19 -14.54 -17.27
CA VAL A 155 9.22 -15.57 -17.45
C VAL A 155 10.54 -15.09 -16.85
N ASP A 156 11.51 -15.98 -16.72
CA ASP A 156 12.83 -15.64 -16.17
C ASP A 156 13.50 -14.50 -16.96
N GLY A 157 13.92 -13.44 -16.26
CA GLY A 157 14.54 -12.27 -16.85
C GLY A 157 15.23 -11.34 -15.84
N PRO A 158 15.88 -10.27 -16.32
CA PRO A 158 16.60 -9.34 -15.45
C PRO A 158 15.66 -8.60 -14.47
N SER A 159 16.15 -8.41 -13.24
CA SER A 159 15.46 -7.65 -12.19
C SER A 159 16.42 -6.64 -11.58
N ALA A 160 15.98 -5.38 -11.51
CA ALA A 160 16.78 -4.26 -11.00
C ALA A 160 16.93 -4.27 -9.48
N LYS A 161 15.98 -4.88 -8.75
CA LYS A 161 15.92 -4.84 -7.29
C LYS A 161 16.63 -6.02 -6.64
N ASP A 162 16.30 -7.22 -7.08
CA ASP A 162 16.89 -8.47 -6.57
C ASP A 162 16.79 -9.59 -7.61
N TRP A 163 17.74 -10.54 -7.59
CA TRP A 163 17.83 -11.61 -8.60
C TRP A 163 16.64 -12.57 -8.57
N ARG A 164 16.06 -12.82 -7.38
CA ARG A 164 14.98 -13.81 -7.22
C ARG A 164 13.68 -13.31 -7.85
N GLY A 165 13.40 -12.01 -7.75
CA GLY A 165 12.25 -11.35 -8.38
C GLY A 165 12.30 -11.34 -9.91
N GLY A 166 13.43 -11.69 -10.51
CA GLY A 166 13.56 -11.90 -11.96
C GLY A 166 13.01 -13.24 -12.45
N ARG A 167 12.70 -14.19 -11.55
CA ARG A 167 12.16 -15.49 -11.92
C ARG A 167 10.67 -15.39 -12.27
N GLY A 168 10.20 -16.27 -13.14
CA GLY A 168 8.80 -16.31 -13.58
C GLY A 168 7.82 -16.37 -12.40
N ALA A 169 6.91 -15.40 -12.33
CA ALA A 169 6.04 -15.14 -11.20
C ALA A 169 4.96 -16.21 -10.99
N SER A 170 4.42 -16.78 -12.09
CA SER A 170 3.34 -17.76 -12.02
C SER A 170 3.83 -19.18 -11.67
N GLN A 171 5.14 -19.43 -11.74
CA GLN A 171 5.73 -20.76 -11.58
C GLN A 171 6.45 -20.96 -10.24
N ASN A 172 6.73 -19.90 -9.48
CA ASN A 172 7.64 -19.96 -8.34
C ASN A 172 7.02 -19.41 -7.05
N ILE A 173 7.46 -19.97 -5.92
CA ILE A 173 7.43 -19.31 -4.62
C ILE A 173 8.75 -18.57 -4.48
N ILE A 174 8.73 -17.24 -4.38
CA ILE A 174 9.93 -16.39 -4.49
C ILE A 174 10.20 -15.71 -3.15
N PRO A 175 11.24 -16.10 -2.39
CA PRO A 175 11.60 -15.41 -1.17
C PRO A 175 12.14 -14.01 -1.48
N SER A 176 11.69 -12.99 -0.74
CA SER A 176 12.04 -11.59 -0.90
C SER A 176 12.26 -10.92 0.46
N SER A 177 13.20 -9.99 0.53
CA SER A 177 13.37 -9.15 1.72
C SER A 177 12.30 -8.06 1.75
N THR A 178 11.87 -7.67 2.95
CA THR A 178 10.92 -6.57 3.13
C THR A 178 11.29 -5.72 4.33
N GLY A 179 11.17 -4.40 4.18
CA GLY A 179 11.27 -3.45 5.28
C GLY A 179 9.97 -3.25 6.03
N ALA A 180 8.87 -3.89 5.63
CA ALA A 180 7.52 -3.57 6.12
C ALA A 180 7.37 -3.76 7.63
N ALA A 181 7.89 -4.86 8.19
CA ALA A 181 7.88 -5.08 9.65
C ALA A 181 8.75 -4.08 10.41
N LYS A 182 9.93 -3.74 9.86
CA LYS A 182 10.77 -2.69 10.45
C LYS A 182 10.10 -1.31 10.40
N ALA A 183 9.31 -1.05 9.36
CA ALA A 183 8.55 0.19 9.23
C ALA A 183 7.43 0.32 10.27
N VAL A 184 6.95 -0.78 10.86
CA VAL A 184 6.03 -0.71 12.02
C VAL A 184 6.69 0.05 13.17
N GLY A 185 7.98 -0.16 13.42
CA GLY A 185 8.73 0.60 14.43
C GLY A 185 8.86 2.09 14.16
N LYS A 186 8.59 2.56 12.92
CA LYS A 186 8.54 3.99 12.59
C LYS A 186 7.17 4.61 12.90
N VAL A 187 6.09 3.84 12.75
CA VAL A 187 4.72 4.30 13.00
C VAL A 187 4.22 3.97 14.41
N ILE A 188 4.88 3.02 15.08
CA ILE A 188 4.67 2.66 16.48
C ILE A 188 6.06 2.66 17.14
N PRO A 189 6.55 3.82 17.62
CA PRO A 189 7.91 3.96 18.11
C PRO A 189 8.31 2.97 19.21
N GLU A 190 7.38 2.57 20.08
CA GLU A 190 7.65 1.56 21.11
C GLU A 190 7.98 0.16 20.57
N LEU A 191 7.68 -0.12 19.30
CA LEU A 191 8.01 -1.37 18.62
C LEU A 191 9.31 -1.29 17.79
N ASN A 192 10.02 -0.15 17.84
CA ASN A 192 11.24 0.02 17.08
C ASN A 192 12.32 -1.00 17.47
N GLY A 193 12.81 -1.75 16.48
CA GLY A 193 13.79 -2.81 16.67
C GLY A 193 13.23 -4.15 17.19
N LEU A 194 11.93 -4.21 17.54
CA LEU A 194 11.31 -5.44 18.07
C LEU A 194 10.72 -6.33 16.97
N LEU A 195 10.36 -5.73 15.83
CA LEU A 195 9.75 -6.43 14.69
C LEU A 195 10.66 -6.39 13.46
N THR A 196 10.85 -7.55 12.85
CA THR A 196 11.44 -7.70 11.52
C THR A 196 10.71 -8.80 10.74
N GLY A 197 11.04 -9.00 9.47
CA GLY A 197 10.34 -10.01 8.70
C GLY A 197 10.86 -10.23 7.29
N MET A 198 10.17 -11.11 6.59
CA MET A 198 10.48 -11.51 5.23
C MET A 198 9.18 -11.72 4.43
N ALA A 199 9.29 -11.91 3.12
CA ALA A 199 8.15 -12.18 2.25
C ALA A 199 8.41 -13.40 1.35
N PHE A 200 7.33 -14.10 1.00
CA PHE A 200 7.30 -15.05 -0.11
C PHE A 200 6.30 -14.55 -1.15
N ARG A 201 6.75 -14.28 -2.38
CA ARG A 201 5.84 -13.99 -3.50
C ARG A 201 5.28 -15.29 -4.03
N VAL A 202 3.97 -15.36 -4.23
CA VAL A 202 3.26 -16.56 -4.69
C VAL A 202 2.39 -16.25 -5.91
N PRO A 203 1.99 -17.27 -6.70
CA PRO A 203 1.28 -17.08 -7.96
C PRO A 203 -0.22 -16.82 -7.75
N THR A 204 -0.56 -15.84 -6.92
CA THR A 204 -1.90 -15.25 -6.81
C THR A 204 -1.88 -13.83 -7.36
N ALA A 205 -2.98 -13.41 -8.01
CA ALA A 205 -3.06 -12.12 -8.68
C ALA A 205 -3.21 -10.93 -7.71
N ASN A 206 -3.93 -11.15 -6.61
CA ASN A 206 -4.11 -10.19 -5.54
C ASN A 206 -4.37 -10.93 -4.21
N VAL A 207 -4.53 -10.17 -3.13
CA VAL A 207 -4.66 -10.60 -1.74
C VAL A 207 -3.39 -11.26 -1.22
N SER A 208 -3.01 -10.87 -0.02
CA SER A 208 -1.79 -11.31 0.66
C SER A 208 -2.12 -11.56 2.12
N VAL A 209 -1.31 -12.39 2.78
CA VAL A 209 -1.49 -12.70 4.20
C VAL A 209 -0.23 -12.35 4.98
N VAL A 210 -0.43 -11.89 6.20
CA VAL A 210 0.63 -11.67 7.20
C VAL A 210 0.51 -12.79 8.24
N ASP A 211 1.61 -13.51 8.43
CA ASP A 211 1.85 -14.39 9.57
C ASP A 211 2.77 -13.66 10.54
N LEU A 212 2.30 -13.43 11.75
CA LEU A 212 3.02 -12.73 12.81
C LEU A 212 3.25 -13.69 13.99
N THR A 213 4.50 -14.09 14.20
CA THR A 213 4.93 -14.81 15.40
C THR A 213 5.54 -13.83 16.39
N VAL A 214 4.97 -13.71 17.59
CA VAL A 214 5.42 -12.76 18.62
C VAL A 214 5.60 -13.42 19.98
N ASN A 215 6.56 -12.93 20.74
CA ASN A 215 6.65 -13.13 22.18
C ASN A 215 5.99 -11.93 22.87
N LEU A 216 5.00 -12.18 23.72
CA LEU A 216 4.31 -11.16 24.50
C LEU A 216 4.96 -11.02 25.88
N LYS A 217 5.00 -9.80 26.42
CA LYS A 217 5.51 -9.52 27.77
C LYS A 217 4.58 -10.09 28.85
N THR A 218 3.28 -10.05 28.59
CA THR A 218 2.24 -10.62 29.44
C THR A 218 1.59 -11.80 28.74
N ALA A 219 1.42 -12.92 29.45
CA ALA A 219 0.77 -14.10 28.90
C ALA A 219 -0.68 -13.80 28.51
N ALA A 220 -1.14 -14.42 27.43
CA ALA A 220 -2.50 -14.36 26.93
C ALA A 220 -2.89 -15.73 26.37
N THR A 221 -4.15 -16.12 26.56
CA THR A 221 -4.75 -17.24 25.85
C THR A 221 -5.12 -16.83 24.42
N TYR A 222 -5.31 -17.82 23.55
CA TYR A 222 -5.72 -17.54 22.17
C TYR A 222 -7.09 -16.88 22.13
N GLU A 223 -8.01 -17.33 22.99
CA GLU A 223 -9.36 -16.79 23.13
C GLU A 223 -9.35 -15.31 23.56
N GLU A 224 -8.47 -14.93 24.48
CA GLU A 224 -8.30 -13.52 24.88
C GLU A 224 -7.77 -12.66 23.74
N ILE A 225 -6.79 -13.16 22.96
CA ILE A 225 -6.26 -12.47 21.79
C ILE A 225 -7.37 -12.27 20.75
N CYS A 226 -8.13 -13.32 20.42
CA CYS A 226 -9.25 -13.25 19.49
C CYS A 226 -10.31 -12.25 19.94
N ALA A 227 -10.71 -12.28 21.22
CA ALA A 227 -11.70 -11.37 21.76
C ALA A 227 -11.25 -9.90 21.70
N GLU A 228 -9.98 -9.61 21.98
CA GLU A 228 -9.44 -8.25 21.89
C GLU A 228 -9.33 -7.77 20.44
N MET A 229 -8.90 -8.65 19.51
CA MET A 229 -8.88 -8.33 18.08
C MET A 229 -10.27 -7.99 17.55
N LYS A 230 -11.27 -8.80 17.92
CA LYS A 230 -12.67 -8.53 17.58
C LYS A 230 -13.13 -7.20 18.15
N ARG A 231 -12.91 -6.96 19.45
CA ARG A 231 -13.27 -5.69 20.10
C ARG A 231 -12.62 -4.51 19.37
N ALA A 232 -11.32 -4.57 19.09
CA ALA A 232 -10.59 -3.51 18.42
C ALA A 232 -11.13 -3.25 17.00
N SER A 233 -11.44 -4.30 16.25
CA SER A 233 -12.02 -4.23 14.90
C SER A 233 -13.40 -3.58 14.86
N GLU A 234 -14.19 -3.73 15.93
CA GLU A 234 -15.54 -3.16 16.04
C GLU A 234 -15.54 -1.75 16.67
N ASN A 235 -14.39 -1.25 17.12
CA ASN A 235 -14.26 0.02 17.84
C ASN A 235 -13.18 0.92 17.21
N GLU A 236 -12.03 1.09 17.87
CA GLU A 236 -11.01 2.08 17.45
C GLU A 236 -10.37 1.79 16.09
N PHE A 237 -10.46 0.57 15.58
CA PHE A 237 -10.00 0.19 14.24
C PHE A 237 -11.15 -0.17 13.28
N ALA A 238 -12.38 0.25 13.57
CA ALA A 238 -13.50 0.05 12.65
C ALA A 238 -13.20 0.65 11.27
N GLY A 239 -13.32 -0.17 10.22
CA GLY A 239 -12.99 0.20 8.85
C GLY A 239 -11.50 0.14 8.49
N VAL A 240 -10.64 -0.29 9.42
CA VAL A 240 -9.19 -0.49 9.19
C VAL A 240 -8.79 -1.95 9.47
N LEU A 241 -9.24 -2.51 10.59
CA LEU A 241 -9.04 -3.90 10.97
C LEU A 241 -10.38 -4.64 10.90
N GLY A 242 -10.40 -5.77 10.20
CA GLY A 242 -11.53 -6.71 10.20
C GLY A 242 -11.27 -7.92 11.10
N TYR A 243 -12.34 -8.62 11.50
CA TYR A 243 -12.27 -9.86 12.26
C TYR A 243 -13.25 -10.89 11.68
N THR A 244 -12.80 -12.13 11.51
CA THR A 244 -13.64 -13.25 11.04
C THR A 244 -13.22 -14.57 11.71
N GLU A 245 -14.20 -15.43 11.94
CA GLU A 245 -14.04 -16.82 12.41
C GLU A 245 -14.38 -17.83 11.31
N GLU A 246 -14.72 -17.36 10.11
CA GLU A 246 -15.08 -18.20 8.98
C GLU A 246 -13.85 -18.87 8.36
N ALA A 247 -14.07 -20.00 7.69
CA ALA A 247 -13.02 -20.75 6.99
C ALA A 247 -12.69 -20.11 5.63
N VAL A 248 -12.15 -18.89 5.67
CA VAL A 248 -11.85 -18.04 4.50
C VAL A 248 -10.55 -18.44 3.80
N VAL A 249 -10.47 -18.10 2.51
CA VAL A 249 -9.27 -18.18 1.67
C VAL A 249 -9.01 -16.83 0.99
N SER A 250 -7.87 -16.67 0.31
CA SER A 250 -7.44 -15.37 -0.24
C SER A 250 -8.45 -14.72 -1.18
N GLN A 251 -9.21 -15.51 -1.95
CA GLN A 251 -10.18 -14.96 -2.90
C GLN A 251 -11.37 -14.27 -2.22
N ASP A 252 -11.69 -14.64 -0.98
CA ASP A 252 -12.83 -14.09 -0.26
C ASP A 252 -12.62 -12.60 0.11
N PHE A 253 -11.37 -12.15 0.13
CA PHE A 253 -10.99 -10.77 0.44
C PHE A 253 -10.76 -9.89 -0.80
N ILE A 254 -11.09 -10.36 -2.02
CA ILE A 254 -10.98 -9.51 -3.21
C ILE A 254 -12.05 -8.41 -3.18
N GLY A 255 -11.60 -7.16 -3.19
CA GLY A 255 -12.48 -5.99 -3.22
C GLY A 255 -12.81 -5.42 -1.83
N GLU A 256 -12.24 -6.01 -0.78
CA GLU A 256 -12.21 -5.46 0.59
C GLU A 256 -11.06 -4.46 0.79
#